data_AF-A0A2V6M3C9-F1
#
_entry.id   AF-A0A2V6M3C9-F1
#
_cell.length_a   1.000
_cell.length_b   1.000
_cell.length_c   1.000
_cell.angle_alpha   90.00
_cell.angle_beta   90.00
_cell.angle_gamma   90.00
#
_symmetry.space_group_name_H-M   'P 1'
#
loop_
_entity.id
_entity.type
_entity.pdbx_description
1 polymer ?
#
loop_
_entity_poly.entity_id
_entity_poly.type
_entity_poly.pdbx_seq_one_letter_code
_entity_poly.pdbx_strand_id
1 'polypeptide(L)'
;MNIAIVGRPNVGKSALFNRIAGRRIAIVHRQPGITRDRISTKCEIGGKTFALWDTGGIVGAGELNPMDHELARLVRKLHKPVLLLVNKIDDPKHQPRVDEFSALGFENVFPISAAHDQGVPKQLEAIDNFLPASEIKHQTSEIKHPIATAIIGRPNAGKSSLINALLRDPRTIVSEIPGTTRDAVDIEYEREGKRYLFTDTAGIRARSKHSSSVEVFSVMRAEKTITRGDICVLVIDAAEGIKAQDRRIAALIQKARKACVIALNKWDLVRTHRKQRQTMEDAIANARTELFFIDYAPVLVTSALTGEYADRIFKMIERIRRAARAHIGTGKLNRALRAAFAANPPPMAKGKRLKLFYATQSSGDQSREFAPPEIVLFVNSPRLLTQPFARFLEAKIRELEPYPGLPILLTCRARTERHSEGNGSPARIRGIPQ
;
A
#
# COMPACT_ATOMS: atom_id res chain seq x y z
N MET A 1 8.54 23.47 -7.18
CA MET A 1 8.74 24.14 -5.88
C MET A 1 9.25 23.14 -4.85
N ASN A 2 10.05 23.55 -3.86
CA ASN A 2 10.56 22.68 -2.79
C ASN A 2 9.97 23.12 -1.44
N ILE A 3 9.43 22.17 -0.68
CA ILE A 3 8.97 22.38 0.71
C ILE A 3 9.85 21.51 1.61
N ALA A 4 10.39 22.08 2.68
CA ALA A 4 11.20 21.36 3.64
C ALA A 4 10.51 21.31 5.01
N ILE A 5 10.42 20.12 5.60
CA ILE A 5 9.99 19.92 6.98
C ILE A 5 11.23 19.98 7.86
N VAL A 6 11.34 21.05 8.64
CA VAL A 6 12.47 21.30 9.54
C VAL A 6 11.97 21.29 10.98
N GLY A 7 12.77 20.73 11.88
CA GLY A 7 12.44 20.69 13.30
C GLY A 7 13.30 19.68 14.06
N ARG A 8 13.24 19.78 15.39
CA ARG A 8 14.02 18.94 16.31
C ARG A 8 13.72 17.44 16.16
N PRO A 9 14.62 16.53 16.59
CA PRO A 9 14.34 15.10 16.65
C PRO A 9 13.04 14.80 17.44
N ASN A 10 12.32 13.74 17.04
CA ASN A 10 11.13 13.21 17.75
C ASN A 10 9.91 14.14 17.88
N VAL A 11 9.88 15.26 17.13
CA VAL A 11 8.69 16.14 17.04
C VAL A 11 7.62 15.62 16.07
N GLY A 12 7.86 14.49 15.40
CA GLY A 12 6.89 13.87 14.48
C GLY A 12 7.03 14.27 13.01
N LYS A 13 8.17 14.83 12.59
CA LYS A 13 8.46 15.20 11.18
C LYS A 13 8.15 14.08 10.19
N SER A 14 8.62 12.87 10.44
CA SER A 14 8.42 11.75 9.51
C SER A 14 6.97 11.25 9.48
N ALA A 15 6.21 11.45 10.56
CA ALA A 15 4.77 11.18 10.56
C ALA A 15 4.02 12.21 9.70
N LEU A 16 4.37 13.49 9.83
CA LEU A 16 3.86 14.56 8.98
C LEU A 16 4.27 14.39 7.51
N PHE A 17 5.53 14.03 7.24
CA PHE A 17 6.06 13.75 5.90
C PHE A 17 5.25 12.65 5.22
N ASN A 18 5.04 11.52 5.89
CA ASN A 18 4.24 10.42 5.36
C ASN A 18 2.78 10.80 5.12
N ARG A 19 2.23 11.71 5.96
CA ARG A 19 0.86 12.17 5.83
C ARG A 19 0.70 13.08 4.61
N ILE A 20 1.58 14.07 4.45
CA ILE A 20 1.56 14.98 3.29
C ILE A 20 1.89 14.21 2.00
N ALA A 21 2.77 13.20 2.07
CA ALA A 21 3.11 12.35 0.93
C ALA A 21 2.01 11.36 0.52
N GLY A 22 0.94 11.21 1.31
CA GLY A 22 -0.16 10.25 1.04
C GLY A 22 0.23 8.78 1.13
N ARG A 23 1.51 8.44 1.38
CA ARG A 23 2.03 7.07 1.46
C ARG A 23 3.16 6.99 2.50
N ARG A 24 3.37 5.82 3.10
CA ARG A 24 4.45 5.58 4.08
C ARG A 24 5.79 5.42 3.37
N ILE A 25 6.57 6.50 3.31
CA ILE A 25 7.89 6.56 2.66
C ILE A 25 9.01 6.57 3.71
N ALA A 26 8.82 7.31 4.82
CA ALA A 26 9.76 7.37 5.92
C ALA A 26 9.38 6.36 7.02
N ILE A 27 10.37 5.60 7.53
CA ILE A 27 10.14 4.61 8.58
C ILE A 27 9.97 5.32 9.94
N VAL A 28 8.82 5.15 10.59
CA VAL A 28 8.57 5.67 11.94
C VAL A 28 8.94 4.58 12.96
N HIS A 29 10.16 4.62 13.48
CA HIS A 29 10.56 3.81 14.65
C HIS A 29 10.52 4.65 15.94
N ARG A 30 10.13 4.03 17.07
CA ARG A 30 10.02 4.67 18.39
C ARG A 30 11.36 4.90 19.11
N GLN A 31 12.50 4.67 18.44
CA GLN A 31 13.83 4.90 19.00
C GLN A 31 14.41 6.25 18.52
N PRO A 32 14.80 7.15 19.44
CA PRO A 32 15.55 8.36 19.11
C PRO A 32 16.85 8.04 18.37
N GLY A 33 17.12 8.68 17.22
CA GLY A 33 18.44 8.67 16.59
C GLY A 33 18.59 8.00 15.21
N ILE A 34 17.52 7.53 14.55
CA ILE A 34 17.62 6.71 13.31
C ILE A 34 17.30 7.48 12.01
N THR A 35 17.02 8.79 12.04
CA THR A 35 16.82 9.58 10.80
C THR A 35 18.08 10.36 10.44
N ARG A 36 19.06 9.69 9.83
CA ARG A 36 20.26 10.33 9.25
C ARG A 36 20.13 10.67 7.76
N ASP A 37 19.14 10.14 7.05
CA ASP A 37 18.99 10.35 5.60
C ASP A 37 17.96 11.44 5.28
N ARG A 38 18.33 12.37 4.40
CA ARG A 38 17.39 13.34 3.80
C ARG A 38 16.47 12.61 2.83
N ILE A 39 15.17 12.54 3.13
CA ILE A 39 14.17 11.85 2.31
C ILE A 39 13.38 12.90 1.53
N SER A 40 13.20 12.69 0.23
CA SER A 40 12.36 13.55 -0.60
C SER A 40 11.30 12.77 -1.36
N THR A 41 10.18 13.41 -1.64
CA THR A 41 9.12 12.85 -2.49
C THR A 41 8.39 13.97 -3.23
N LYS A 42 7.83 13.67 -4.40
CA LYS A 42 6.96 14.61 -5.11
C LYS A 42 5.54 14.48 -4.55
N CYS A 43 4.94 15.61 -4.23
CA CYS A 43 3.59 15.75 -3.68
C CYS A 43 2.76 16.68 -4.57
N GLU A 44 1.44 16.58 -4.43
CA GLU A 44 0.47 17.42 -5.11
C GLU A 44 -0.59 17.91 -4.11
N ILE A 45 -0.85 19.22 -4.11
CA ILE A 45 -1.94 19.86 -3.34
C ILE A 45 -2.64 20.83 -4.29
N GLY A 46 -3.97 20.79 -4.37
CA GLY A 46 -4.74 21.73 -5.18
C GLY A 46 -4.36 21.76 -6.68
N GLY A 47 -3.84 20.64 -7.22
CA GLY A 47 -3.33 20.56 -8.58
C GLY A 47 -1.92 21.13 -8.80
N LYS A 48 -1.27 21.65 -7.74
CA LYS A 48 0.09 22.18 -7.78
C LYS A 48 1.08 21.15 -7.24
N THR A 49 2.17 20.92 -7.98
CA THR A 49 3.19 19.93 -7.62
C THR A 49 4.40 20.56 -6.91
N PHE A 50 4.91 19.88 -5.89
CA PHE A 50 6.12 20.29 -5.17
C PHE A 50 6.92 19.07 -4.68
N ALA A 51 8.22 19.24 -4.48
CA ALA A 51 9.04 18.24 -3.79
C ALA A 51 9.03 18.54 -2.29
N LEU A 52 8.58 17.58 -1.49
CA LEU A 52 8.62 17.61 -0.04
C LEU A 52 9.92 16.95 0.45
N TRP A 53 10.62 17.59 1.38
CA TRP A 53 11.89 17.13 1.94
C TRP A 53 11.76 16.98 3.47
N ASP A 54 12.03 15.79 4.01
CA ASP A 54 12.29 15.60 5.45
C ASP A 54 13.79 15.77 5.68
N THR A 55 14.17 16.84 6.38
CA THR A 55 15.59 17.18 6.56
C THR A 55 16.27 16.34 7.63
N GLY A 56 15.57 15.38 8.26
CA GLY A 56 16.08 14.67 9.43
C GLY A 56 16.09 15.56 10.67
N GLY A 57 16.25 14.96 11.86
CA GLY A 57 16.33 15.72 13.10
C GLY A 57 17.62 16.53 13.18
N ILE A 58 17.53 17.85 13.04
CA ILE A 58 18.61 18.76 13.44
C ILE A 58 18.57 18.79 14.98
N VAL A 59 19.41 17.95 15.60
CA VAL A 59 19.84 17.82 17.01
C VAL A 59 18.92 18.36 18.14
N GLY A 60 18.63 17.53 19.16
CA GLY A 60 18.14 17.94 20.50
C GLY A 60 16.67 17.59 20.85
N ALA A 61 16.43 16.77 21.88
CA ALA A 61 15.09 16.37 22.36
C ALA A 61 14.62 17.22 23.57
N GLY A 62 13.32 17.54 23.70
CA GLY A 62 12.73 18.21 24.89
C GLY A 62 11.61 19.24 24.58
N GLU A 63 11.02 19.88 25.59
CA GLU A 63 10.00 20.97 25.48
C GLU A 63 10.59 22.27 24.87
N LEU A 64 9.91 23.43 24.96
CA LEU A 64 10.39 24.72 24.44
C LEU A 64 11.81 24.97 24.95
N ASN A 65 12.77 24.78 24.05
CA ASN A 65 14.19 24.74 24.38
C ASN A 65 14.82 26.03 23.81
N PRO A 66 15.84 26.63 24.43
CA PRO A 66 16.62 27.73 23.84
C PRO A 66 16.98 27.54 22.36
N MET A 67 17.12 26.29 21.91
CA MET A 67 17.36 25.92 20.51
C MET A 67 16.18 26.18 19.55
N ASP A 68 14.93 26.20 20.03
CA ASP A 68 13.76 26.57 19.20
C ASP A 68 13.80 28.06 18.83
N HIS A 69 14.25 28.92 19.76
CA HIS A 69 14.51 30.33 19.46
C HIS A 69 15.66 30.50 18.47
N GLU A 70 16.72 29.70 18.59
CA GLU A 70 17.85 29.72 17.67
C GLU A 70 17.45 29.25 16.26
N LEU A 71 16.75 28.11 16.16
CA LEU A 71 16.20 27.62 14.90
C LEU A 71 15.22 28.62 14.30
N ALA A 72 14.34 29.22 15.11
CA ALA A 72 13.43 30.26 14.64
C ALA A 72 14.16 31.51 14.15
N ARG A 73 15.27 31.92 14.79
CA ARG A 73 16.13 33.01 14.30
C ARG A 73 16.80 32.65 12.97
N LEU A 74 17.33 31.44 12.84
CA LEU A 74 17.97 30.96 11.61
C LEU A 74 16.98 30.88 10.44
N VAL A 75 15.80 30.31 10.67
CA VAL A 75 14.75 30.16 9.67
C VAL A 75 14.21 31.52 9.23
N ARG A 76 14.04 32.49 10.15
CA ARG A 76 13.63 33.86 9.79
C ARG A 76 14.65 34.59 8.91
N LYS A 77 15.95 34.37 9.11
CA LYS A 77 17.01 34.94 8.25
C LYS A 77 16.97 34.44 6.81
N LEU A 78 16.27 33.34 6.52
CA LEU A 78 16.17 32.79 5.17
C LEU A 78 15.19 33.55 4.27
N HIS A 79 14.40 34.50 4.81
CA HIS A 79 13.39 35.30 4.07
C HIS A 79 12.47 34.46 3.17
N LYS A 80 12.14 33.23 3.60
CA LYS A 80 11.21 32.34 2.92
C LYS A 80 9.89 32.30 3.70
N PRO A 81 8.75 31.98 3.05
CA PRO A 81 7.51 31.70 3.77
C PRO A 81 7.69 30.51 4.71
N VAL A 82 7.22 30.64 5.95
CA VAL A 82 7.37 29.63 7.01
C VAL A 82 6.01 29.38 7.65
N LEU A 83 5.63 28.10 7.73
CA LEU A 83 4.47 27.64 8.50
C LEU A 83 5.00 26.92 9.75
N LEU A 84 4.66 27.44 10.93
CA LEU A 84 4.98 26.81 12.20
C LEU A 84 3.89 25.80 12.56
N LEU A 85 4.27 24.54 12.70
CA LEU A 85 3.35 23.45 13.06
C LEU A 85 3.65 22.96 14.47
N VAL A 86 2.71 23.19 15.40
CA VAL A 86 2.81 22.74 16.79
C VAL A 86 2.19 21.37 16.91
N ASN A 87 3.01 20.32 16.95
CA ASN A 87 2.55 18.92 16.92
C ASN A 87 2.27 18.34 18.31
N LYS A 88 1.46 17.27 18.35
CA LYS A 88 0.98 16.56 19.57
C LYS A 88 -0.08 17.34 20.37
N ILE A 89 -0.85 18.18 19.69
CA ILE A 89 -2.05 18.81 20.26
C ILE A 89 -3.21 17.81 20.12
N ASP A 90 -3.22 16.83 21.02
CA ASP A 90 -4.18 15.72 21.01
C ASP A 90 -5.46 16.01 21.82
N ASP A 91 -5.44 17.00 22.71
CA ASP A 91 -6.53 17.37 23.63
C ASP A 91 -6.65 18.90 23.74
N PRO A 92 -7.86 19.49 23.85
CA PRO A 92 -8.08 20.91 24.10
C PRO A 92 -7.28 21.50 25.27
N LYS A 93 -6.91 20.70 26.27
CA LYS A 93 -6.05 21.10 27.39
C LYS A 93 -4.63 21.48 26.98
N HIS A 94 -4.19 21.12 25.78
CA HIS A 94 -2.87 21.46 25.24
C HIS A 94 -2.85 22.81 24.51
N GLN A 95 -3.99 23.50 24.39
CA GLN A 95 -4.10 24.80 23.74
C GLN A 95 -3.12 25.87 24.29
N PRO A 96 -2.86 25.97 25.62
CA PRO A 96 -1.89 26.94 26.16
C PRO A 96 -0.46 26.77 25.62
N ARG A 97 -0.10 25.56 25.15
CA ARG A 97 1.22 25.32 24.52
C ARG A 97 1.32 26.03 23.17
N VAL A 98 0.22 26.16 22.41
CA VAL A 98 0.21 26.85 21.12
C VAL A 98 0.50 28.35 21.29
N ASP A 99 -0.02 28.93 22.38
CA ASP A 99 0.19 30.34 22.72
C ASP A 99 1.67 30.62 23.06
N GLU A 100 2.32 29.68 23.74
CA GLU A 100 3.76 29.73 24.06
C GLU A 100 4.64 29.75 22.79
N PHE A 101 4.29 28.94 21.77
CA PHE A 101 5.00 28.89 20.48
C PHE A 101 4.69 30.09 19.56
N SER A 102 3.60 30.81 19.81
CA SER A 102 3.26 32.04 19.07
C SER A 102 4.25 33.17 19.35
N ALA A 103 4.92 33.15 20.52
CA ALA A 103 5.99 34.07 20.88
C ALA A 103 7.26 33.94 20.01
N LEU A 104 7.37 32.91 19.15
CA LEU A 104 8.48 32.75 18.21
C LEU A 104 8.47 33.74 17.04
N GLY A 105 7.37 34.49 16.86
CA GLY A 105 7.25 35.55 15.87
C GLY A 105 7.03 35.06 14.44
N PHE A 106 6.31 33.95 14.28
CA PHE A 106 5.82 33.47 12.98
C PHE A 106 4.34 33.85 12.84
N GLU A 107 3.95 34.36 11.66
CA GLU A 107 2.58 34.79 11.38
C GLU A 107 1.60 33.61 11.25
N ASN A 108 2.10 32.44 10.82
CA ASN A 108 1.30 31.28 10.49
C ASN A 108 1.61 30.13 11.45
N VAL A 109 0.86 30.04 12.56
CA VAL A 109 1.01 29.00 13.60
C VAL A 109 -0.21 28.08 13.59
N PHE A 110 0.01 26.77 13.42
CA PHE A 110 -1.09 25.80 13.37
C PHE A 110 -0.87 24.63 14.36
N PRO A 111 -1.86 24.30 15.20
CA PRO A 111 -1.83 23.08 15.99
C PRO A 111 -2.10 21.84 15.12
N ILE A 112 -1.32 20.76 15.34
CA ILE A 112 -1.58 19.44 14.78
C ILE A 112 -1.51 18.33 15.79
N SER A 113 -2.26 17.27 15.47
CA SER A 113 -1.90 15.92 15.86
C SER A 113 -1.61 15.08 14.62
N ALA A 114 -0.32 14.95 14.28
CA ALA A 114 0.10 14.10 13.17
C ALA A 114 -0.25 12.61 13.40
N ALA A 115 -0.34 12.18 14.67
CA ALA A 115 -0.70 10.81 15.03
C ALA A 115 -2.20 10.52 14.86
N HIS A 116 -3.06 11.53 15.07
CA HIS A 116 -4.52 11.38 15.07
C HIS A 116 -5.24 12.07 13.90
N ASP A 117 -4.50 12.61 12.93
CA ASP A 117 -5.03 13.32 11.74
C ASP A 117 -5.77 14.63 12.01
N GLN A 118 -5.56 15.24 13.18
CA GLN A 118 -6.26 16.46 13.55
C GLN A 118 -5.46 17.70 13.14
N GLY A 119 -6.13 18.68 12.51
CA GLY A 119 -5.53 19.96 12.08
C GLY A 119 -4.80 19.93 10.74
N VAL A 120 -4.46 18.75 10.21
CA VAL A 120 -3.70 18.57 8.95
C VAL A 120 -4.41 19.17 7.71
N PRO A 121 -5.74 19.03 7.52
CA PRO A 121 -6.41 19.59 6.34
C PRO A 121 -6.27 21.12 6.21
N LYS A 122 -6.39 21.85 7.33
CA LYS A 122 -6.26 23.32 7.37
C LYS A 122 -4.85 23.79 6.99
N GLN A 123 -3.82 22.96 7.18
CA GLN A 123 -2.45 23.29 6.77
C GLN A 123 -2.19 23.02 5.31
N LEU A 124 -2.85 22.04 4.71
CA LEU A 124 -2.75 21.82 3.27
C LEU A 124 -3.33 23.02 2.52
N GLU A 125 -4.41 23.61 3.00
CA GLU A 125 -4.95 24.89 2.50
C GLU A 125 -3.95 26.04 2.66
N ALA A 126 -3.33 26.17 3.84
CA ALA A 126 -2.32 27.20 4.06
C ALA A 126 -1.09 27.02 3.15
N ILE A 127 -0.63 25.78 2.94
CA ILE A 127 0.46 25.46 2.00
C ILE A 127 0.07 25.85 0.58
N ASP A 128 -1.16 25.56 0.15
CA ASP A 128 -1.63 25.91 -1.20
C ASP A 128 -1.56 27.42 -1.47
N ASN A 129 -1.86 28.25 -0.47
CA ASN A 129 -1.74 29.72 -0.56
C ASN A 129 -0.31 30.21 -0.77
N PHE A 130 0.71 29.45 -0.32
CA PHE A 130 2.11 29.78 -0.54
C PHE A 130 2.67 29.24 -1.86
N LEU A 131 1.92 28.40 -2.58
CA LEU A 131 2.32 27.89 -3.88
C LEU A 131 1.92 28.90 -4.97
N PRO A 132 2.85 29.30 -5.87
CA PRO A 132 2.59 30.29 -6.90
C PRO A 132 1.38 29.86 -7.76
N ALA A 133 0.58 30.85 -8.18
CA ALA A 133 -0.49 30.62 -9.14
C ALA A 133 0.12 30.00 -10.40
N SER A 134 -0.39 28.83 -10.80
CA SER A 134 0.13 28.11 -11.95
C SER A 134 -0.41 28.75 -13.23
N GLU A 135 0.38 29.59 -13.90
CA GLU A 135 0.21 29.86 -15.33
C GLU A 135 0.70 28.65 -16.14
N ILE A 136 -0.06 27.56 -16.11
CA ILE A 136 0.19 26.44 -17.01
C ILE A 136 -1.15 26.02 -17.58
N LYS A 137 -1.34 26.37 -18.86
CA LYS A 137 -2.39 25.88 -19.76
C LYS A 137 -2.60 24.39 -19.53
N HIS A 138 -3.86 24.00 -19.31
CA HIS A 138 -4.29 22.62 -19.22
C HIS A 138 -3.81 21.79 -20.43
N GLN A 139 -2.63 21.19 -20.30
CA GLN A 139 -2.28 19.95 -20.95
C GLN A 139 -2.10 18.93 -19.82
N THR A 140 -3.20 18.26 -19.51
CA THR A 140 -3.30 17.10 -18.64
C THR A 140 -2.45 15.96 -19.22
N SER A 141 -1.13 16.06 -19.10
CA SER A 141 -0.28 14.88 -19.14
C SER A 141 -0.27 14.31 -17.73
N GLU A 142 -1.20 13.38 -17.45
CA GLU A 142 -1.12 12.50 -16.29
C GLU A 142 0.29 11.89 -16.25
N ILE A 143 1.17 12.37 -15.36
CA ILE A 143 2.47 11.72 -15.15
C ILE A 143 2.19 10.40 -14.42
N LYS A 144 1.78 9.37 -15.16
CA LYS A 144 1.57 8.00 -14.63
C LYS A 144 2.89 7.48 -14.11
N HIS A 145 3.06 7.42 -12.79
CA HIS A 145 4.24 6.82 -12.16
C HIS A 145 4.41 5.37 -12.66
N PRO A 146 5.65 4.90 -12.85
CA PRO A 146 5.88 3.53 -13.30
C PRO A 146 5.33 2.52 -12.28
N ILE A 147 4.72 1.44 -12.76
CA ILE A 147 4.23 0.36 -11.91
C ILE A 147 5.43 -0.38 -11.31
N ALA A 148 5.64 -0.23 -10.00
CA ALA A 148 6.73 -0.92 -9.31
C ALA A 148 6.42 -2.43 -9.26
N THR A 149 7.15 -3.21 -10.06
CA THR A 149 6.95 -4.64 -10.21
C THR A 149 8.10 -5.39 -9.54
N ALA A 150 7.79 -6.05 -8.43
CA ALA A 150 8.74 -6.84 -7.65
C ALA A 150 8.89 -8.24 -8.24
N ILE A 151 10.02 -8.53 -8.89
CA ILE A 151 10.33 -9.85 -9.45
C ILE A 151 11.07 -10.67 -8.38
N ILE A 152 10.36 -11.61 -7.74
CA ILE A 152 10.84 -12.33 -6.55
C ILE A 152 10.74 -13.85 -6.74
N GLY A 153 11.45 -14.61 -5.91
CA GLY A 153 11.50 -16.08 -6.01
C GLY A 153 12.84 -16.64 -5.56
N ARG A 154 12.92 -17.97 -5.41
CA ARG A 154 14.14 -18.65 -4.98
C ARG A 154 15.35 -18.39 -5.88
N PRO A 155 16.59 -18.54 -5.38
CA PRO A 155 17.76 -18.65 -6.24
C PRO A 155 17.51 -19.66 -7.37
N ASN A 156 18.02 -19.37 -8.58
CA ASN A 156 17.90 -20.24 -9.76
C ASN A 156 16.50 -20.49 -10.33
N ALA A 157 15.43 -19.91 -9.77
CA ALA A 157 14.07 -19.98 -10.34
C ALA A 157 13.94 -19.30 -11.74
N GLY A 158 14.98 -18.59 -12.19
CA GLY A 158 15.05 -17.98 -13.51
C GLY A 158 14.56 -16.53 -13.58
N LYS A 159 14.54 -15.81 -12.44
CA LYS A 159 14.20 -14.37 -12.36
C LYS A 159 15.01 -13.49 -13.34
N SER A 160 16.33 -13.66 -13.35
CA SER A 160 17.25 -12.92 -14.23
C SER A 160 16.95 -13.19 -15.70
N SER A 161 16.79 -14.47 -16.05
CA SER A 161 16.45 -14.88 -17.41
C SER A 161 15.09 -14.32 -17.83
N LEU A 162 14.11 -14.31 -16.92
CA LEU A 162 12.78 -13.78 -17.19
C LEU A 162 12.86 -12.29 -17.48
N ILE A 163 13.52 -11.50 -16.62
CA ILE A 163 13.69 -10.07 -16.88
C ILE A 163 14.40 -9.84 -18.22
N ASN A 164 15.50 -10.53 -18.50
CA ASN A 164 16.20 -10.40 -19.78
C ASN A 164 15.31 -10.78 -20.98
N ALA A 165 14.46 -11.79 -20.85
CA ALA A 165 13.50 -12.16 -21.88
C ALA A 165 12.44 -11.05 -22.09
N LEU A 166 11.97 -10.41 -21.01
CA LEU A 166 11.03 -9.28 -21.08
C LEU A 166 11.69 -8.02 -21.68
N LEU A 167 12.98 -7.78 -21.39
CA LEU A 167 13.76 -6.64 -21.92
C LEU A 167 14.15 -6.80 -23.38
N ARG A 168 14.22 -8.04 -23.90
CA ARG A 168 14.54 -8.32 -25.31
C ARG A 168 13.34 -8.21 -26.25
N ASP A 169 12.15 -7.83 -25.75
CA ASP A 169 10.99 -7.56 -26.61
C ASP A 169 11.29 -6.31 -27.47
N PRO A 170 11.18 -6.40 -28.81
CA PRO A 170 11.55 -5.33 -29.73
C PRO A 170 10.71 -4.04 -29.58
N ARG A 171 9.61 -4.08 -28.82
CA ARG A 171 8.69 -2.94 -28.62
C ARG A 171 8.98 -2.17 -27.32
N THR A 172 10.21 -2.21 -26.82
CA THR A 172 10.53 -1.77 -25.45
C THR A 172 11.62 -0.71 -25.41
N ILE A 173 11.49 0.20 -24.45
CA ILE A 173 12.52 1.18 -24.10
C ILE A 173 12.97 0.87 -22.67
N VAL A 174 14.28 0.80 -22.46
CA VAL A 174 14.88 0.45 -21.18
C VAL A 174 15.79 1.59 -20.74
N SER A 175 15.62 2.04 -19.50
CA SER A 175 16.52 3.00 -18.85
C SER A 175 16.93 2.47 -17.48
N GLU A 176 18.21 2.54 -17.17
CA GLU A 176 18.73 2.25 -15.84
C GLU A 176 18.69 3.53 -15.02
N ILE A 177 18.25 3.44 -13.76
CA ILE A 177 18.35 4.55 -12.80
C ILE A 177 19.47 4.22 -11.80
N PRO A 178 20.65 4.84 -11.92
CA PRO A 178 21.67 4.76 -10.89
C PRO A 178 21.25 5.58 -9.66
N GLY A 179 21.41 5.04 -8.45
CA GLY A 179 21.44 5.86 -7.22
C GLY A 179 20.30 5.68 -6.20
N THR A 180 19.41 4.69 -6.33
CA THR A 180 18.40 4.42 -5.30
C THR A 180 18.92 3.47 -4.21
N THR A 181 19.28 4.02 -3.04
CA THR A 181 19.76 3.31 -1.83
C THR A 181 20.80 2.20 -2.10
N ARG A 182 22.09 2.55 -2.09
CA ARG A 182 23.35 1.75 -1.97
C ARG A 182 23.50 0.34 -2.60
N ASP A 183 22.44 -0.46 -2.75
CA ASP A 183 22.48 -1.88 -3.11
C ASP A 183 21.39 -2.35 -4.11
N ALA A 184 20.46 -1.50 -4.59
CA ALA A 184 19.43 -1.91 -5.56
C ALA A 184 19.45 -1.05 -6.83
N VAL A 185 19.84 -1.67 -7.96
CA VAL A 185 19.54 -1.14 -9.29
C VAL A 185 18.09 -1.48 -9.56
N ASP A 186 17.27 -0.49 -9.86
CA ASP A 186 15.92 -0.68 -10.37
C ASP A 186 15.94 -0.42 -11.89
N ILE A 187 15.20 -1.22 -12.67
CA ILE A 187 15.18 -1.10 -14.14
C ILE A 187 13.84 -0.48 -14.56
N GLU A 188 13.88 0.69 -15.20
CA GLU A 188 12.69 1.23 -15.86
C GLU A 188 12.51 0.56 -17.22
N TYR A 189 11.28 0.13 -17.45
CA TYR A 189 10.86 -0.59 -18.63
C TYR A 189 9.58 0.03 -19.16
N GLU A 190 9.60 0.52 -20.39
CA GLU A 190 8.42 1.01 -21.07
C GLU A 190 7.96 0.03 -22.15
N ARG A 191 6.66 -0.28 -22.14
CA ARG A 191 6.00 -1.13 -23.13
C ARG A 191 4.62 -0.59 -23.45
N GLU A 192 4.31 -0.43 -24.73
CA GLU A 192 2.99 0.05 -25.19
C GLU A 192 2.57 1.36 -24.49
N GLY A 193 3.52 2.28 -24.26
CA GLY A 193 3.30 3.55 -23.55
C GLY A 193 3.07 3.42 -22.04
N LYS A 194 3.27 2.24 -21.46
CA LYS A 194 3.13 1.97 -20.02
C LYS A 194 4.49 1.72 -19.41
N ARG A 195 4.76 2.43 -18.31
CA ARG A 195 6.03 2.34 -17.58
C ARG A 195 5.93 1.37 -16.42
N TYR A 196 6.94 0.53 -16.29
CA TYR A 196 7.13 -0.44 -15.22
C TYR A 196 8.51 -0.20 -14.60
N LEU A 197 8.63 -0.41 -13.30
CA LEU A 197 9.90 -0.35 -12.57
C LEU A 197 10.16 -1.73 -11.98
N PHE A 198 11.12 -2.48 -12.54
CA PHE A 198 11.52 -3.77 -11.97
C PHE A 198 12.45 -3.54 -10.79
N THR A 199 11.98 -3.88 -9.59
CA THR A 199 12.74 -3.67 -8.35
C THR A 199 13.56 -4.91 -7.97
N ASP A 200 14.74 -4.69 -7.37
CA ASP A 200 15.67 -5.72 -6.85
C ASP A 200 16.38 -6.53 -7.95
N THR A 201 16.90 -5.84 -8.96
CA THR A 201 17.73 -6.44 -10.02
C THR A 201 19.21 -6.56 -9.63
N ALA A 202 19.60 -6.23 -8.40
CA ALA A 202 20.98 -6.36 -7.94
C ALA A 202 21.47 -7.82 -7.89
N GLY A 203 20.58 -8.77 -7.54
CA GLY A 203 20.85 -10.20 -7.65
C GLY A 203 20.93 -10.73 -9.09
N ILE A 204 20.58 -9.89 -10.08
CA ILE A 204 20.57 -10.22 -11.51
C ILE A 204 21.92 -9.91 -12.15
N ARG A 205 22.65 -8.90 -11.66
CA ARG A 205 24.00 -8.55 -12.12
C ARG A 205 25.14 -9.16 -11.31
N ALA A 206 24.93 -9.47 -10.02
CA ALA A 206 25.99 -9.99 -9.14
C ALA A 206 26.48 -11.42 -9.46
N ARG A 207 26.09 -12.02 -10.59
CA ARG A 207 26.59 -13.34 -11.02
C ARG A 207 27.94 -13.32 -11.74
N SER A 208 28.62 -12.18 -11.83
CA SER A 208 29.95 -12.13 -12.43
C SER A 208 31.12 -12.43 -11.50
N LYS A 209 30.97 -12.56 -10.16
CA LYS A 209 31.98 -13.18 -9.27
C LYS A 209 31.52 -13.30 -7.80
N HIS A 210 31.68 -14.51 -7.25
CA HIS A 210 31.70 -14.93 -5.84
C HIS A 210 30.38 -15.18 -5.05
N SER A 211 30.26 -16.45 -4.62
CA SER A 211 29.52 -16.99 -3.47
C SER A 211 30.07 -16.39 -2.15
N SER A 212 29.48 -16.41 -0.96
CA SER A 212 28.53 -17.31 -0.29
C SER A 212 28.17 -16.67 1.06
N SER A 213 26.88 -16.44 1.30
CA SER A 213 26.19 -16.31 2.62
C SER A 213 24.71 -15.93 2.38
N VAL A 214 24.11 -16.47 1.33
CA VAL A 214 23.06 -15.77 0.55
C VAL A 214 21.64 -16.06 1.03
N GLU A 215 21.39 -17.08 1.86
CA GLU A 215 20.01 -17.54 2.14
C GLU A 215 19.22 -16.64 3.09
N VAL A 216 19.80 -16.21 4.23
CA VAL A 216 19.13 -15.32 5.21
C VAL A 216 18.95 -13.92 4.62
N PHE A 217 19.95 -13.43 3.88
CA PHE A 217 19.87 -12.15 3.17
C PHE A 217 18.88 -12.19 2.01
N SER A 218 18.61 -13.34 1.38
CA SER A 218 17.62 -13.44 0.28
C SER A 218 16.18 -13.23 0.76
N VAL A 219 15.82 -13.72 1.96
CA VAL A 219 14.45 -13.56 2.50
C VAL A 219 14.22 -12.13 3.00
N MET A 220 15.20 -11.53 3.69
CA MET A 220 15.10 -10.11 4.10
C MET A 220 15.07 -9.16 2.90
N ARG A 221 15.83 -9.47 1.83
CA ARG A 221 15.73 -8.73 0.55
C ARG A 221 14.34 -8.85 -0.05
N ALA A 222 13.77 -10.06 -0.10
CA ALA A 222 12.42 -10.27 -0.61
C ALA A 222 11.38 -9.42 0.16
N GLU A 223 11.45 -9.34 1.48
CA GLU A 223 10.52 -8.52 2.28
C GLU A 223 10.60 -7.01 1.95
N LYS A 224 11.82 -6.47 1.80
CA LYS A 224 12.04 -5.07 1.39
C LYS A 224 11.49 -4.83 -0.03
N THR A 225 11.75 -5.74 -0.95
CA THR A 225 11.30 -5.67 -2.35
C THR A 225 9.78 -5.75 -2.46
N ILE A 226 9.15 -6.68 -1.75
CA ILE A 226 7.68 -6.81 -1.64
C ILE A 226 7.06 -5.51 -1.12
N THR A 227 7.66 -4.90 -0.10
CA THR A 227 7.13 -3.68 0.51
C THR A 227 7.16 -2.50 -0.48
N ARG A 228 8.24 -2.37 -1.26
CA ARG A 228 8.44 -1.31 -2.26
C ARG A 228 7.62 -1.49 -3.53
N GLY A 229 7.38 -2.73 -3.97
CA GLY A 229 6.63 -3.02 -5.20
C GLY A 229 5.12 -2.79 -5.04
N ASP A 230 4.46 -2.32 -6.09
CA ASP A 230 2.99 -2.25 -6.17
C ASP A 230 2.39 -3.64 -6.38
N ILE A 231 3.07 -4.46 -7.18
CA ILE A 231 2.69 -5.84 -7.50
C ILE A 231 3.91 -6.76 -7.47
N CYS A 232 3.71 -7.98 -6.98
CA CYS A 232 4.72 -9.03 -6.95
C CYS A 232 4.51 -10.01 -8.11
N VAL A 233 5.60 -10.42 -8.74
CA VAL A 233 5.67 -11.56 -9.64
C VAL A 233 6.55 -12.61 -8.98
N LEU A 234 5.92 -13.65 -8.43
CA LEU A 234 6.61 -14.76 -7.79
C LEU A 234 7.01 -15.80 -8.84
N VAL A 235 8.30 -15.84 -9.17
CA VAL A 235 8.89 -16.78 -10.12
C VAL A 235 9.24 -18.08 -9.42
N ILE A 236 8.67 -19.18 -9.89
CA ILE A 236 8.87 -20.53 -9.38
C ILE A 236 9.40 -21.40 -10.50
N ASP A 237 10.38 -22.25 -10.20
CA ASP A 237 10.86 -23.26 -11.14
C ASP A 237 9.82 -24.38 -11.30
N ALA A 238 9.21 -24.49 -12.47
CA ALA A 238 8.20 -25.50 -12.76
C ALA A 238 8.78 -26.92 -12.80
N ALA A 239 10.06 -27.07 -13.18
CA ALA A 239 10.71 -28.38 -13.30
C ALA A 239 11.08 -28.95 -11.93
N GLU A 240 11.50 -28.10 -10.99
CA GLU A 240 11.77 -28.51 -9.61
C GLU A 240 10.50 -28.62 -8.75
N GLY A 241 9.41 -27.98 -9.18
CA GLY A 241 8.20 -27.80 -8.37
C GLY A 241 8.38 -26.82 -7.21
N ILE A 242 7.34 -26.70 -6.39
CA ILE A 242 7.28 -25.74 -5.29
C ILE A 242 8.09 -26.24 -4.09
N LYS A 243 9.06 -25.44 -3.64
CA LYS A 243 9.89 -25.75 -2.47
C LYS A 243 9.50 -24.92 -1.25
N ALA A 244 10.06 -25.27 -0.10
CA ALA A 244 9.80 -24.58 1.16
C ALA A 244 10.07 -23.06 1.10
N GLN A 245 11.13 -22.64 0.38
CA GLN A 245 11.45 -21.23 0.24
C GLN A 245 10.46 -20.48 -0.68
N ASP A 246 9.86 -21.12 -1.69
CA ASP A 246 8.78 -20.51 -2.47
C ASP A 246 7.57 -20.23 -1.58
N ARG A 247 7.18 -21.22 -0.73
CA ARG A 247 6.08 -21.06 0.23
C ARG A 247 6.36 -19.93 1.23
N ARG A 248 7.60 -19.81 1.72
CA ARG A 248 8.01 -18.70 2.60
C ARG A 248 7.87 -17.33 1.93
N ILE A 249 8.34 -17.19 0.69
CA ILE A 249 8.22 -15.92 -0.06
C ILE A 249 6.74 -15.61 -0.32
N ALA A 250 5.94 -16.58 -0.75
CA ALA A 250 4.51 -16.40 -0.95
C ALA A 250 3.79 -15.96 0.35
N ALA A 251 4.18 -16.52 1.50
CA ALA A 251 3.63 -16.11 2.79
C ALA A 251 4.00 -14.66 3.14
N LEU A 252 5.20 -14.19 2.78
CA LEU A 252 5.58 -12.78 2.94
C LEU A 252 4.72 -11.85 2.07
N ILE A 253 4.43 -12.23 0.82
CA ILE A 253 3.55 -11.47 -0.09
C ILE A 253 2.15 -11.37 0.52
N GLN A 254 1.60 -12.50 0.98
CA GLN A 254 0.29 -12.57 1.62
C GLN A 254 0.24 -11.69 2.87
N LYS A 255 1.25 -11.78 3.74
CA LYS A 255 1.38 -10.95 4.96
C LYS A 255 1.45 -9.47 4.63
N ALA A 256 2.17 -9.09 3.57
CA ALA A 256 2.28 -7.72 3.09
C ALA A 256 1.02 -7.21 2.37
N ARG A 257 0.05 -8.10 2.10
CA ARG A 257 -1.22 -7.78 1.40
C ARG A 257 -0.98 -7.15 0.02
N LYS A 258 0.04 -7.62 -0.68
CA LYS A 258 0.42 -7.10 -2.00
C LYS A 258 -0.29 -7.87 -3.12
N ALA A 259 -0.54 -7.17 -4.23
CA ALA A 259 -1.00 -7.83 -5.43
C ALA A 259 0.05 -8.85 -5.91
N CYS A 260 -0.38 -9.96 -6.50
CA CYS A 260 0.52 -11.05 -6.84
C CYS A 260 0.13 -11.78 -8.12
N VAL A 261 1.13 -12.14 -8.92
CA VAL A 261 1.08 -13.12 -10.01
C VAL A 261 2.12 -14.19 -9.72
N ILE A 262 1.77 -15.46 -9.87
CA ILE A 262 2.71 -16.58 -9.78
C ILE A 262 3.11 -16.97 -11.20
N ALA A 263 4.40 -16.98 -11.48
CA ALA A 263 4.97 -17.39 -12.76
C ALA A 263 5.73 -18.72 -12.59
N LEU A 264 5.12 -19.81 -13.06
CA LEU A 264 5.78 -21.12 -13.22
C LEU A 264 6.71 -21.04 -14.43
N ASN A 265 7.99 -20.82 -14.17
CA ASN A 265 9.03 -20.61 -15.16
C ASN A 265 9.74 -21.92 -15.52
N LYS A 266 10.54 -21.90 -16.59
CA LYS A 266 11.22 -23.08 -17.18
C LYS A 266 10.24 -24.11 -17.75
N TRP A 267 9.13 -23.64 -18.31
CA TRP A 267 8.14 -24.50 -18.96
C TRP A 267 8.72 -25.35 -20.09
N ASP A 268 9.76 -24.86 -20.75
CA ASP A 268 10.53 -25.60 -21.77
C ASP A 268 11.06 -26.95 -21.27
N LEU A 269 11.35 -27.08 -19.97
CA LEU A 269 11.82 -28.32 -19.35
C LEU A 269 10.70 -29.28 -18.92
N VAL A 270 9.48 -28.75 -18.75
CA VAL A 270 8.32 -29.51 -18.25
C VAL A 270 7.39 -29.94 -19.37
N ARG A 271 7.31 -29.14 -20.44
CA ARG A 271 6.39 -29.38 -21.55
C ARG A 271 6.68 -30.72 -22.22
N THR A 272 5.62 -31.46 -22.47
CA THR A 272 5.66 -32.70 -23.26
C THR A 272 5.18 -32.42 -24.68
N HIS A 273 5.74 -33.14 -25.67
CA HIS A 273 5.28 -33.04 -27.07
C HIS A 273 3.82 -33.49 -27.27
N ARG A 274 3.32 -34.37 -26.38
CA ARG A 274 1.93 -34.85 -26.36
C ARG A 274 1.23 -34.32 -25.11
N LYS A 275 -0.06 -34.01 -25.20
CA LYS A 275 -0.92 -33.56 -24.08
C LYS A 275 -0.46 -32.29 -23.34
N GLN A 276 0.24 -31.38 -24.02
CA GLN A 276 0.78 -30.15 -23.42
C GLN A 276 -0.27 -29.32 -22.64
N ARG A 277 -1.53 -29.25 -23.12
CA ARG A 277 -2.62 -28.56 -22.41
C ARG A 277 -2.91 -29.19 -21.04
N GLN A 278 -3.00 -30.52 -20.99
CA GLN A 278 -3.27 -31.23 -19.74
C GLN A 278 -2.12 -31.03 -18.75
N THR A 279 -0.87 -31.18 -19.20
CA THR A 279 0.32 -30.96 -18.36
C THR A 279 0.35 -29.53 -17.80
N MET A 280 -0.08 -28.54 -18.59
CA MET A 280 -0.16 -27.15 -18.14
C MET A 280 -1.25 -26.96 -17.08
N GLU A 281 -2.42 -27.56 -17.27
CA GLU A 281 -3.52 -27.53 -16.31
C GLU A 281 -3.14 -28.21 -14.99
N ASP A 282 -2.48 -29.37 -15.06
CA ASP A 282 -2.00 -30.12 -13.90
C ASP A 282 -0.95 -29.32 -13.12
N ALA A 283 -0.01 -28.67 -13.81
CA ALA A 283 0.99 -27.82 -13.17
C ALA A 283 0.36 -26.60 -12.46
N ILE A 284 -0.63 -25.96 -13.09
CA ILE A 284 -1.37 -24.85 -12.50
C ILE A 284 -2.19 -25.31 -11.29
N ALA A 285 -2.88 -26.46 -11.40
CA ALA A 285 -3.67 -27.03 -10.33
C ALA A 285 -2.80 -27.40 -9.13
N ASN A 286 -1.67 -28.06 -9.37
CA ASN A 286 -0.70 -28.41 -8.32
C ASN A 286 -0.18 -27.16 -7.62
N ALA A 287 0.14 -26.10 -8.36
CA ALA A 287 0.60 -24.84 -7.78
C ALA A 287 -0.45 -24.17 -6.89
N ARG A 288 -1.73 -24.20 -7.30
CA ARG A 288 -2.84 -23.69 -6.49
C ARG A 288 -3.05 -24.49 -5.21
N THR A 289 -2.92 -25.81 -5.27
CA THR A 289 -3.01 -26.68 -4.08
C THR A 289 -1.88 -26.40 -3.10
N GLU A 290 -0.65 -26.30 -3.58
CA GLU A 290 0.54 -26.04 -2.77
C GLU A 290 0.60 -24.63 -2.17
N LEU A 291 0.04 -23.65 -2.88
CA LEU A 291 0.01 -22.24 -2.50
C LEU A 291 -1.41 -21.76 -2.16
N PHE A 292 -2.23 -22.65 -1.58
CA PHE A 292 -3.64 -22.40 -1.26
C PHE A 292 -3.89 -21.16 -0.40
N PHE A 293 -2.90 -20.70 0.37
CA PHE A 293 -3.01 -19.51 1.21
C PHE A 293 -2.90 -18.19 0.42
N ILE A 294 -2.44 -18.23 -0.83
CA ILE A 294 -2.41 -17.10 -1.75
C ILE A 294 -3.25 -17.41 -3.01
N ASP A 295 -4.38 -18.08 -2.80
CA ASP A 295 -5.36 -18.51 -3.81
C ASP A 295 -5.84 -17.41 -4.77
N TYR A 296 -5.81 -16.15 -4.32
CA TYR A 296 -6.13 -14.99 -5.14
C TYR A 296 -5.12 -14.74 -6.28
N ALA A 297 -3.88 -15.23 -6.17
CA ALA A 297 -2.82 -14.98 -7.14
C ALA A 297 -3.01 -15.86 -8.41
N PRO A 298 -3.14 -15.26 -9.60
CA PRO A 298 -3.20 -16.01 -10.84
C PRO A 298 -1.88 -16.73 -11.09
N VAL A 299 -1.96 -18.00 -11.47
CA VAL A 299 -0.81 -18.81 -11.85
C VAL A 299 -0.69 -18.79 -13.37
N LEU A 300 0.47 -18.37 -13.86
CA LEU A 300 0.83 -18.35 -15.26
C LEU A 300 2.01 -19.27 -15.49
N VAL A 301 2.05 -19.89 -16.66
CA VAL A 301 3.20 -20.65 -17.13
C VAL A 301 4.04 -19.79 -18.06
N THR A 302 5.36 -19.86 -17.94
CA THR A 302 6.34 -19.06 -18.68
C THR A 302 7.60 -19.87 -19.00
N SER A 303 8.27 -19.53 -20.09
CA SER A 303 9.66 -19.94 -20.32
C SER A 303 10.50 -18.72 -20.63
N ALA A 304 11.36 -18.37 -19.69
CA ALA A 304 12.35 -17.32 -19.90
C ALA A 304 13.39 -17.65 -20.98
N LEU A 305 13.64 -18.95 -21.25
CA LEU A 305 14.63 -19.38 -22.24
C LEU A 305 14.12 -19.16 -23.66
N THR A 306 12.87 -19.58 -23.93
CA THR A 306 12.25 -19.48 -25.26
C THR A 306 11.48 -18.18 -25.46
N GLY A 307 11.20 -17.45 -24.37
CA GLY A 307 10.30 -16.28 -24.36
C GLY A 307 8.81 -16.65 -24.34
N GLU A 308 8.48 -17.95 -24.38
CA GLU A 308 7.08 -18.40 -24.41
C GLU A 308 6.30 -17.89 -23.20
N TYR A 309 5.15 -17.29 -23.49
CA TYR A 309 4.16 -16.82 -22.52
C TYR A 309 4.62 -15.73 -21.54
N ALA A 310 5.86 -15.24 -21.62
CA ALA A 310 6.36 -14.19 -20.74
C ALA A 310 5.49 -12.92 -20.81
N ASP A 311 5.01 -12.59 -22.01
CA ASP A 311 4.06 -11.49 -22.29
C ASP A 311 2.74 -11.58 -21.50
N ARG A 312 2.31 -12.78 -21.08
CA ARG A 312 1.08 -12.96 -20.32
C ARG A 312 1.16 -12.30 -18.95
N ILE A 313 2.36 -12.08 -18.42
CA ILE A 313 2.58 -11.37 -17.15
C ILE A 313 2.01 -9.96 -17.25
N PHE A 314 2.38 -9.17 -18.28
CA PHE A 314 1.88 -7.80 -18.44
C PHE A 314 0.37 -7.76 -18.67
N LYS A 315 -0.16 -8.67 -19.50
CA LYS A 315 -1.62 -8.79 -19.71
C LYS A 315 -2.36 -9.08 -18.39
N MET A 316 -1.76 -9.88 -17.52
CA MET A 316 -2.32 -10.18 -16.20
C MET A 316 -2.21 -8.98 -15.25
N ILE A 317 -1.06 -8.31 -15.19
CA ILE A 317 -0.89 -7.08 -14.38
C ILE A 317 -1.98 -6.06 -14.75
N GLU A 318 -2.25 -5.87 -16.03
CA GLU A 318 -3.31 -4.97 -16.51
C GLU A 318 -4.71 -5.43 -16.10
N ARG A 319 -4.98 -6.75 -16.13
CA ARG A 319 -6.25 -7.31 -15.66
C ARG A 319 -6.42 -7.07 -14.16
N ILE A 320 -5.37 -7.28 -13.37
CA ILE A 320 -5.37 -7.03 -11.92
C ILE A 320 -5.60 -5.55 -11.64
N ARG A 321 -4.94 -4.64 -12.37
CA ARG A 321 -5.12 -3.20 -12.24
C ARG A 321 -6.56 -2.76 -12.50
N ARG A 322 -7.21 -3.31 -13.53
CA ARG A 322 -8.63 -3.07 -13.78
C ARG A 322 -9.51 -3.59 -12.65
N ALA A 323 -9.22 -4.79 -12.16
CA ALA A 323 -9.96 -5.38 -11.05
C ALA A 323 -9.80 -4.58 -9.74
N ALA A 324 -8.64 -3.94 -9.50
CA ALA A 324 -8.42 -3.09 -8.33
C ALA A 324 -9.36 -1.88 -8.28
N ARG A 325 -9.88 -1.45 -9.44
CA ARG A 325 -10.82 -0.33 -9.56
C ARG A 325 -12.28 -0.79 -9.54
N ALA A 326 -12.55 -2.10 -9.53
CA ALA A 326 -13.90 -2.61 -9.48
C ALA A 326 -14.54 -2.35 -8.12
N HIS A 327 -15.82 -1.98 -8.13
CA HIS A 327 -16.58 -1.65 -6.93
C HIS A 327 -17.87 -2.46 -6.88
N ILE A 328 -18.08 -3.19 -5.78
CA ILE A 328 -19.32 -3.91 -5.53
C ILE A 328 -20.32 -2.94 -4.88
N GLY A 329 -21.43 -2.68 -5.58
CA GLY A 329 -22.53 -1.88 -5.01
C GLY A 329 -23.02 -2.44 -3.68
N THR A 330 -23.25 -1.57 -2.69
CA THR A 330 -23.62 -1.95 -1.31
C THR A 330 -24.85 -2.86 -1.26
N GLY A 331 -25.85 -2.62 -2.10
CA GLY A 331 -27.04 -3.50 -2.19
C GLY A 331 -26.71 -4.94 -2.64
N LYS A 332 -25.89 -5.11 -3.69
CA LYS A 332 -25.45 -6.43 -4.18
C LYS A 332 -24.64 -7.17 -3.11
N LEU A 333 -23.70 -6.47 -2.48
CA LEU A 333 -22.86 -7.01 -1.40
C LEU A 333 -23.69 -7.48 -0.20
N ASN A 334 -24.58 -6.62 0.31
CA ASN A 334 -25.40 -6.96 1.48
C ASN A 334 -26.35 -8.13 1.21
N ARG A 335 -26.97 -8.19 0.02
CA ARG A 335 -27.86 -9.30 -0.35
C ARG A 335 -27.10 -10.64 -0.37
N ALA A 336 -25.93 -10.66 -1.01
CA ALA A 336 -25.10 -11.86 -1.09
C ALA A 336 -24.59 -12.32 0.28
N LEU A 337 -24.09 -11.39 1.11
CA LEU A 337 -23.60 -11.74 2.44
C LEU A 337 -24.72 -12.19 3.38
N ARG A 338 -25.92 -11.59 3.32
CA ARG A 338 -27.08 -12.08 4.08
C ARG A 338 -27.47 -13.49 3.67
N ALA A 339 -27.51 -13.79 2.37
CA ALA A 339 -27.76 -15.14 1.88
C ALA A 339 -26.67 -16.12 2.36
N ALA A 340 -25.40 -15.71 2.36
CA ALA A 340 -24.29 -16.52 2.87
C ALA A 340 -24.40 -16.82 4.37
N PHE A 341 -24.77 -15.83 5.20
CA PHE A 341 -25.00 -16.01 6.64
C PHE A 341 -26.21 -16.91 6.94
N ALA A 342 -27.24 -16.91 6.08
CA ALA A 342 -28.40 -17.78 6.23
C ALA A 342 -28.09 -19.22 5.81
N ALA A 343 -27.39 -19.41 4.69
CA ALA A 343 -27.04 -20.73 4.17
C ALA A 343 -25.98 -21.44 5.02
N ASN A 344 -25.03 -20.70 5.59
CA ASN A 344 -23.99 -21.24 6.47
C ASN A 344 -23.86 -20.34 7.72
N PRO A 345 -24.64 -20.60 8.78
CA PRO A 345 -24.61 -19.78 9.98
C PRO A 345 -23.24 -19.82 10.70
N PRO A 346 -22.73 -18.68 11.21
CA PRO A 346 -21.49 -18.65 11.97
C PRO A 346 -21.55 -19.53 13.24
N PRO A 347 -20.43 -20.16 13.64
CA PRO A 347 -20.38 -20.94 14.87
C PRO A 347 -20.67 -20.07 16.10
N MET A 348 -21.20 -20.70 17.15
CA MET A 348 -21.40 -20.04 18.44
C MET A 348 -20.09 -19.93 19.21
N ALA A 349 -19.82 -18.75 19.76
CA ALA A 349 -18.71 -18.54 20.69
C ALA A 349 -19.24 -17.85 21.95
N LYS A 350 -19.02 -18.46 23.12
CA LYS A 350 -19.50 -17.97 24.43
C LYS A 350 -21.00 -17.58 24.42
N GLY A 351 -21.84 -18.47 23.85
CA GLY A 351 -23.29 -18.28 23.78
C GLY A 351 -23.77 -17.23 22.76
N LYS A 352 -22.88 -16.55 22.04
CA LYS A 352 -23.23 -15.54 21.02
C LYS A 352 -22.83 -16.00 19.62
N ARG A 353 -23.66 -15.70 18.62
CA ARG A 353 -23.32 -15.83 17.20
C ARG A 353 -22.88 -14.49 16.64
N LEU A 354 -21.97 -14.51 15.67
CA LEU A 354 -21.67 -13.34 14.85
C LEU A 354 -22.95 -12.92 14.12
N LYS A 355 -23.33 -11.65 14.25
CA LYS A 355 -24.47 -11.06 13.54
C LYS A 355 -23.93 -9.98 12.61
N LEU A 356 -24.26 -10.08 11.32
CA LEU A 356 -23.99 -9.06 10.32
C LEU A 356 -25.17 -8.08 10.26
N PHE A 357 -24.92 -6.79 10.49
CA PHE A 357 -25.93 -5.75 10.32
C PHE A 357 -25.93 -5.24 8.88
N TYR A 358 -24.76 -4.84 8.40
CA TYR A 358 -24.54 -4.43 7.02
C TYR A 358 -23.06 -4.52 6.66
N ALA A 359 -22.77 -4.44 5.36
CA ALA A 359 -21.42 -4.39 4.81
C ALA A 359 -21.30 -3.30 3.75
N THR A 360 -20.10 -2.74 3.59
CA THR A 360 -19.78 -1.81 2.50
C THR A 360 -18.38 -2.07 1.99
N GLN A 361 -18.12 -1.75 0.73
CA GLN A 361 -16.76 -1.61 0.23
C GLN A 361 -16.28 -0.19 0.57
N SER A 362 -15.08 -0.08 1.12
CA SER A 362 -14.40 1.20 1.32
C SER A 362 -13.94 1.73 -0.03
N SER A 363 -13.98 3.04 -0.23
CA SER A 363 -13.52 3.69 -1.47
C SER A 363 -12.02 3.50 -1.74
N GLY A 364 -11.29 2.92 -0.78
CA GLY A 364 -9.89 2.56 -0.92
C GLY A 364 -8.97 3.77 -1.01
N ASP A 365 -7.67 3.50 -1.04
CA ASP A 365 -6.66 4.50 -1.36
C ASP A 365 -6.55 4.63 -2.88
N GLN A 366 -7.27 5.58 -3.48
CA GLN A 366 -7.31 5.76 -4.93
C GLN A 366 -5.95 6.17 -5.54
N SER A 367 -4.98 6.54 -4.71
CA SER A 367 -3.62 6.82 -5.17
C SER A 367 -2.84 5.55 -5.53
N ARG A 368 -3.29 4.37 -5.07
CA ARG A 368 -2.63 3.09 -5.36
C ARG A 368 -3.23 2.41 -6.57
N GLU A 369 -2.39 2.10 -7.56
CA GLU A 369 -2.83 1.40 -8.77
C GLU A 369 -3.41 0.00 -8.50
N PHE A 370 -2.94 -0.67 -7.44
CA PHE A 370 -3.32 -2.03 -7.07
C PHE A 370 -3.91 -2.10 -5.66
N ALA A 371 -4.73 -1.11 -5.29
CA ALA A 371 -5.41 -1.08 -4.00
C ALA A 371 -6.23 -2.37 -3.78
N PRO A 372 -5.95 -3.16 -2.72
CA PRO A 372 -6.81 -4.28 -2.35
C PRO A 372 -8.23 -3.78 -2.02
N PRO A 373 -9.29 -4.45 -2.50
CA PRO A 373 -10.65 -4.10 -2.11
C PRO A 373 -10.83 -4.34 -0.60
N GLU A 374 -11.20 -3.29 0.13
CA GLU A 374 -11.51 -3.37 1.56
C GLU A 374 -13.01 -3.44 1.77
N ILE A 375 -13.47 -4.54 2.38
CA ILE A 375 -14.85 -4.78 2.74
C ILE A 375 -14.99 -4.61 4.26
N VAL A 376 -15.78 -3.62 4.66
CA VAL A 376 -16.08 -3.32 6.06
C VAL A 376 -17.37 -4.01 6.47
N LEU A 377 -17.29 -4.92 7.42
CA LEU A 377 -18.42 -5.64 8.00
C LEU A 377 -18.83 -4.98 9.32
N PHE A 378 -20.07 -4.52 9.41
CA PHE A 378 -20.64 -3.99 10.65
C PHE A 378 -21.35 -5.12 11.39
N VAL A 379 -20.76 -5.51 12.52
CA VAL A 379 -21.14 -6.70 13.26
C VAL A 379 -21.41 -6.39 14.73
N ASN A 380 -22.08 -7.32 15.42
CA ASN A 380 -22.29 -7.22 16.86
C ASN A 380 -20.99 -7.26 17.67
N SER A 381 -20.04 -8.10 17.28
CA SER A 381 -18.72 -8.14 17.91
C SER A 381 -17.66 -8.63 16.92
N PRO A 382 -16.62 -7.83 16.62
CA PRO A 382 -15.51 -8.23 15.75
C PRO A 382 -14.81 -9.51 16.21
N ARG A 383 -14.78 -9.78 17.52
CA ARG A 383 -14.10 -10.97 18.10
C ARG A 383 -14.78 -12.29 17.76
N LEU A 384 -16.03 -12.25 17.26
CA LEU A 384 -16.78 -13.45 16.87
C LEU A 384 -16.48 -13.90 15.43
N LEU A 385 -15.75 -13.11 14.65
CA LEU A 385 -15.35 -13.52 13.30
C LEU A 385 -14.14 -14.46 13.40
N THR A 386 -14.35 -15.73 13.08
CA THR A 386 -13.28 -16.73 13.00
C THR A 386 -12.60 -16.70 11.63
N GLN A 387 -11.33 -17.09 11.56
CA GLN A 387 -10.59 -17.12 10.29
C GLN A 387 -11.24 -18.02 9.22
N PRO A 388 -11.74 -19.24 9.55
CA PRO A 388 -12.45 -20.06 8.56
C PRO A 388 -13.70 -19.37 8.01
N PHE A 389 -14.47 -18.71 8.87
CA PHE A 389 -15.66 -17.98 8.42
C PHE A 389 -15.29 -16.75 7.58
N ALA A 390 -14.22 -16.04 7.93
CA ALA A 390 -13.70 -14.94 7.11
C ALA A 390 -13.31 -15.41 5.69
N ARG A 391 -12.63 -16.56 5.56
CA ARG A 391 -12.30 -17.15 4.26
C ARG A 391 -13.54 -17.55 3.47
N PHE A 392 -14.56 -18.10 4.14
CA PHE A 392 -15.85 -18.39 3.51
C PHE A 392 -16.52 -17.12 2.96
N LEU A 393 -16.53 -16.03 3.73
CA LEU A 393 -17.06 -14.75 3.26
C LEU A 393 -16.23 -14.18 2.11
N GLU A 394 -14.91 -14.29 2.16
CA GLU A 394 -14.03 -13.89 1.07
C GLU A 394 -14.37 -14.63 -0.23
N ALA A 395 -14.52 -15.96 -0.18
CA ALA A 395 -14.92 -16.76 -1.33
C ALA A 395 -16.27 -16.30 -1.91
N LYS A 396 -17.25 -15.99 -1.04
CA LYS A 396 -18.55 -15.46 -1.47
C LYS A 396 -18.47 -14.07 -2.08
N ILE A 397 -17.53 -13.23 -1.64
CA ILE A 397 -17.30 -11.92 -2.26
C ILE A 397 -16.63 -12.11 -3.64
N ARG A 398 -15.71 -13.07 -3.77
CA ARG A 398 -15.07 -13.41 -5.05
C ARG A 398 -16.04 -13.95 -6.10
N GLU A 399 -17.13 -14.60 -5.68
CA GLU A 399 -18.23 -14.97 -6.59
C GLU A 399 -18.93 -13.74 -7.20
N LEU A 400 -18.96 -12.59 -6.49
CA LEU A 400 -19.57 -11.35 -6.99
C LEU A 400 -18.62 -10.56 -7.89
N GLU A 401 -17.35 -10.50 -7.50
CA GLU A 401 -16.25 -9.85 -8.21
C GLU A 401 -14.94 -10.62 -7.91
N PRO A 402 -14.33 -11.30 -8.88
CA PRO A 402 -13.23 -12.24 -8.62
C PRO A 402 -11.95 -11.63 -8.02
N TYR A 403 -11.68 -10.35 -8.30
CA TYR A 403 -10.45 -9.64 -7.89
C TYR A 403 -9.17 -10.48 -8.10
N PRO A 404 -8.88 -10.92 -9.33
CA PRO A 404 -7.69 -11.73 -9.60
C PRO A 404 -6.45 -10.94 -9.17
N GLY A 405 -5.52 -11.62 -8.53
CA GLY A 405 -4.24 -11.06 -8.11
C GLY A 405 -4.31 -10.13 -6.92
N LEU A 406 -5.48 -9.86 -6.35
CA LEU A 406 -5.65 -8.97 -5.21
C LEU A 406 -6.15 -9.74 -3.98
N PRO A 407 -5.54 -9.53 -2.80
CA PRO A 407 -6.17 -9.95 -1.56
C PRO A 407 -7.43 -9.12 -1.30
N ILE A 408 -8.43 -9.68 -0.62
CA ILE A 408 -9.56 -8.90 -0.11
C ILE A 408 -9.29 -8.58 1.36
N LEU A 409 -9.45 -7.32 1.76
CA LEU A 409 -9.28 -6.91 3.14
C LEU A 409 -10.64 -6.92 3.85
N LEU A 410 -10.84 -7.87 4.75
CA LEU A 410 -12.04 -7.92 5.58
C LEU A 410 -11.78 -7.24 6.93
N THR A 411 -12.45 -6.11 7.15
CA THR A 411 -12.35 -5.34 8.40
C THR A 411 -13.69 -5.38 9.13
N CYS A 412 -13.71 -5.80 10.40
CA CYS A 412 -14.91 -5.77 11.22
C CYS A 412 -14.98 -4.49 12.06
N ARG A 413 -16.15 -3.83 12.08
CA ARG A 413 -16.45 -2.74 13.02
C ARG A 413 -17.62 -3.15 13.90
N ALA A 414 -17.46 -2.94 15.21
CA ALA A 414 -18.59 -3.05 16.12
C ALA A 414 -19.56 -1.91 15.81
N ARG A 415 -20.85 -2.23 15.70
CA ARG A 415 -21.87 -1.17 15.67
C ARG A 415 -21.94 -0.58 17.07
N THR A 416 -21.48 0.65 17.26
CA THR A 416 -21.85 1.46 18.43
C THR A 416 -23.37 1.60 18.38
N GLU A 417 -24.07 1.25 19.45
CA GLU A 417 -25.47 1.60 19.62
C GLU A 417 -25.58 3.11 19.51
N ARG A 418 -26.01 3.61 18.34
CA ARG A 418 -26.56 4.95 18.29
C ARG A 418 -27.84 4.88 19.10
N HIS A 419 -27.90 5.64 20.18
CA HIS A 419 -29.14 6.00 20.86
C HIS A 419 -30.20 6.26 19.79
N SER A 420 -31.30 5.52 19.88
CA SER A 420 -32.54 5.83 19.19
C SER A 420 -32.97 7.24 19.62
N GLU A 421 -32.65 8.25 18.82
CA GLU A 421 -33.36 9.52 18.87
C GLU A 421 -34.85 9.22 18.65
N GLY A 422 -35.65 9.80 19.53
CA GLY A 422 -36.99 9.32 19.84
C GLY A 422 -37.97 9.54 18.71
N ASN A 423 -38.67 8.46 18.35
CA ASN A 423 -40.05 8.58 17.87
C ASN A 423 -40.93 8.95 19.07
N GLY A 424 -40.91 10.22 19.45
CA GLY A 424 -41.93 10.81 20.30
C GLY A 424 -43.21 10.96 19.50
N SER A 425 -44.13 10.00 19.64
CA SER A 425 -45.52 10.20 19.25
C SER A 425 -46.05 11.48 19.91
N PRO A 426 -46.78 12.37 19.20
CA PRO A 426 -47.36 13.54 19.83
C PRO A 426 -48.42 13.08 20.83
N ALA A 427 -48.21 13.41 22.11
CA ALA A 427 -49.18 13.22 23.16
C ALA A 427 -50.46 14.01 22.82
N ARG A 428 -51.57 13.29 22.70
CA ARG A 428 -52.91 13.88 22.62
C ARG A 428 -53.19 14.64 23.92
N ILE A 429 -53.28 15.97 23.84
CA ILE A 429 -53.87 16.79 24.88
C ILE A 429 -55.38 16.49 24.86
N ARG A 430 -55.87 15.75 25.86
CA ARG A 430 -57.31 15.66 26.14
C ARG A 430 -57.71 16.87 26.97
N GLY A 431 -58.70 17.60 26.48
CA GLY A 431 -59.30 18.75 27.14
C GLY A 431 -59.99 18.36 28.44
N ILE A 432 -59.99 19.34 29.35
CA ILE A 432 -60.75 19.38 30.59
C ILE A 432 -62.19 19.80 30.23
N PRO A 433 -63.24 19.07 30.62
CA PRO A 433 -64.57 19.64 30.77
C PRO A 433 -64.77 20.18 32.20
N GLN A 434 -65.59 21.23 32.28
CA GLN A 434 -65.99 21.96 33.49
C GLN A 434 -66.61 21.09 34.57
#